data_AF-A0A963UJ63-F1
#
_entry.id   AF-A0A963UJ63-F1
#
_cell.length_a   1.000
_cell.length_b   1.000
_cell.length_c   1.000
_cell.angle_alpha   90.00
_cell.angle_beta   90.00
_cell.angle_gamma   90.00
#
_symmetry.space_group_name_H-M   'P 1'
#
loop_
_entity.id
_entity.type
_entity.pdbx_description
1 polymer ?
#
loop_
_entity_poly.entity_id
_entity_poly.type
_entity_poly.pdbx_seq_one_letter_code
_entity_poly.pdbx_strand_id
1 'polypeptide(L)' 'ELREDIDTVLEPGMVISMEPMLTIPNGKPGAGGYREHDILVITEDGNEDITHYPYGPEFNVVG' A
#
# COMPACT_ATOMS: atom_id res chain seq x y z
N GLU A 1 -8.76 4.14 -4.15
CA GLU A 1 -7.86 3.30 -4.96
C GLU A 1 -7.36 4.12 -6.13
N LEU A 2 -6.04 4.16 -6.35
CA LEU A 2 -5.44 4.84 -7.50
C LEU A 2 -5.53 3.92 -8.72
N ARG A 3 -5.95 4.48 -9.86
CA ARG A 3 -6.07 3.75 -11.13
C ARG A 3 -5.63 4.66 -12.28
N GLU A 4 -5.19 4.06 -13.36
CA GLU A 4 -4.52 4.73 -14.49
C GLU A 4 -5.43 5.69 -15.27
N ASP A 5 -6.74 5.54 -15.14
CA ASP A 5 -7.77 6.26 -15.89
C ASP A 5 -8.68 7.13 -15.00
N ILE A 6 -8.21 7.49 -13.79
CA ILE A 6 -8.95 8.29 -12.82
C ILE A 6 -8.27 9.65 -12.62
N ASP A 7 -8.99 10.71 -12.99
CA ASP A 7 -8.52 12.11 -12.90
C ASP A 7 -8.84 12.80 -11.55
N THR A 8 -9.48 12.10 -10.61
CA THR A 8 -9.82 12.66 -9.29
C THR A 8 -8.57 13.14 -8.57
N VAL A 9 -8.54 14.41 -8.18
CA VAL A 9 -7.45 15.01 -7.40
C VAL A 9 -7.66 14.70 -5.91
N LEU A 10 -6.57 14.45 -5.18
CA LEU A 10 -6.60 14.26 -3.74
C LEU A 10 -6.80 15.59 -3.02
N GLU A 11 -7.77 15.65 -2.11
CA GLU A 11 -8.11 16.84 -1.34
C GLU A 11 -8.00 16.57 0.17
N PRO A 12 -7.70 17.60 0.99
CA PRO A 12 -7.64 17.48 2.44
C PRO A 12 -8.94 16.89 3.04
N GLY A 13 -8.79 15.98 4.00
CA GLY A 13 -9.89 15.26 4.63
C GLY A 13 -10.28 13.94 3.96
N MET A 14 -9.74 13.64 2.77
CA MET A 14 -9.86 12.31 2.18
C MET A 14 -9.08 11.27 2.99
N VAL A 15 -9.58 10.04 3.00
CA VAL A 15 -8.90 8.87 3.57
C VAL A 15 -8.74 7.85 2.45
N ILE A 16 -7.50 7.43 2.18
CA ILE A 16 -7.17 6.50 1.09
C ILE A 16 -6.27 5.36 1.58
N SER A 17 -6.23 4.25 0.85
CA SER A 17 -5.24 3.20 1.04
C SER A 17 -4.07 3.33 0.04
N MET A 18 -2.88 2.91 0.47
CA MET A 18 -1.73 2.65 -0.40
C MET A 18 -1.40 1.15 -0.32
N GLU A 19 -1.72 0.39 -1.36
CA GLU A 19 -1.71 -1.09 -1.28
C GLU A 19 -1.15 -1.80 -2.53
N PRO A 20 0.14 -1.58 -2.88
CA PRO A 20 0.72 -2.21 -4.05
C PRO A 20 0.72 -3.75 -3.91
N MET A 21 0.39 -4.44 -5.00
CA MET A 21 0.41 -5.90 -5.05
C MET A 21 1.07 -6.43 -6.32
N LEU A 22 1.90 -7.47 -6.15
CA LEU A 22 2.41 -8.29 -7.25
C LEU A 22 2.03 -9.75 -7.01
N THR A 23 1.68 -10.45 -8.09
CA THR A 23 1.46 -11.90 -8.06
C THR A 23 2.40 -12.58 -9.03
N ILE A 24 3.22 -13.49 -8.51
CA ILE A 24 4.09 -14.34 -9.32
C ILE A 24 3.41 -15.71 -9.49
N PRO A 25 3.17 -16.17 -10.74
CA PRO A 25 2.50 -17.44 -10.99
C PRO A 25 3.18 -18.64 -10.36
N ASN A 26 2.37 -19.66 -10.04
CA ASN A 26 2.84 -20.96 -9.54
C ASN A 26 3.90 -21.57 -10.47
N GLY A 27 4.89 -22.23 -9.86
CA GLY A 27 6.00 -22.89 -10.57
C GLY A 27 7.13 -21.97 -11.02
N LYS A 28 7.05 -20.66 -10.75
CA LYS A 28 8.16 -19.72 -10.94
C LYS A 28 8.90 -19.46 -9.62
N PRO A 29 10.21 -19.13 -9.66
CA PRO A 29 10.92 -18.63 -8.48
C PRO A 29 10.19 -17.42 -7.88
N GLY A 30 9.95 -17.44 -6.56
CA GLY A 30 9.17 -16.41 -5.87
C GLY A 30 7.66 -16.52 -6.07
N ALA A 31 7.12 -17.67 -6.48
CA ALA A 31 5.66 -17.86 -6.61
C ALA A 31 4.93 -17.45 -5.32
N GLY A 32 3.92 -16.59 -5.46
CA GLY A 32 3.17 -16.00 -4.34
C GLY A 32 2.56 -14.64 -4.67
N GLY A 33 1.69 -14.17 -3.79
CA GLY A 33 1.19 -12.80 -3.78
C GLY A 33 1.95 -11.99 -2.72
N TYR A 34 2.42 -10.81 -3.09
CA TYR A 34 3.14 -9.88 -2.22
C TYR A 34 2.35 -8.59 -2.18
N ARG A 35 1.92 -8.16 -1.00
CA ARG A 35 1.12 -6.96 -0.80
C ARG A 35 1.39 -6.38 0.58
N GLU A 36 1.61 -5.08 0.61
CA GLU A 36 1.55 -4.26 1.82
C GLU A 36 0.30 -3.38 1.74
N HIS A 37 -0.15 -2.78 2.84
CA HIS A 37 -1.35 -1.96 2.85
C HIS A 37 -1.33 -0.96 4.02
N ASP A 38 -1.14 0.31 3.70
CA ASP A 38 -1.24 1.41 4.65
C ASP A 38 -2.48 2.28 4.39
N ILE A 39 -2.92 3.03 5.40
CA ILE A 39 -4.03 3.97 5.34
C ILE A 39 -3.50 5.37 5.57
N LEU A 40 -3.81 6.28 4.64
CA LEU A 40 -3.35 7.65 4.64
C LEU A 40 -4.54 8.62 4.80
N VAL A 41 -4.41 9.59 5.69
CA VAL A 41 -5.27 10.77 5.76
C VAL A 41 -4.61 11.89 4.97
N ILE A 42 -5.31 12.45 3.99
CA ILE A 42 -4.80 13.59 3.21
C ILE A 42 -4.98 14.88 4.00
N THR A 43 -3.91 15.65 4.14
CA THR A 43 -3.87 16.93 4.85
C THR A 43 -3.66 18.09 3.87
N GLU A 44 -3.70 19.34 4.35
CA GLU A 44 -3.44 20.52 3.52
C GLU A 44 -2.03 20.52 2.91
N ASP A 45 -1.04 19.99 3.63
CA ASP A 45 0.38 20.03 3.27
C ASP A 45 0.96 18.66 2.85
N GLY A 46 0.14 17.61 2.78
CA GLY A 46 0.60 16.26 2.44
C GLY A 46 -0.33 15.15 2.89
N ASN A 47 0.21 14.19 3.63
CA ASN A 47 -0.54 13.06 4.18
C ASN A 47 0.01 12.62 5.54
N GLU A 48 -0.84 12.00 6.35
CA GLU A 48 -0.50 11.31 7.58
C GLU A 48 -0.80 9.81 7.41
N ASP A 49 0.21 8.98 7.62
CA ASP A 49 0.05 7.53 7.67
C ASP A 49 -0.36 7.10 9.08
N ILE A 50 -1.53 6.46 9.18
CA ILE A 50 -2.09 5.98 10.46
C ILE A 50 -1.88 4.46 10.66
N THR A 51 -1.14 3.81 9.76
CA THR A 51 -0.74 2.41 9.87
C THR A 51 0.69 2.36 10.39
N HIS A 52 0.88 1.80 11.58
CA HIS A 52 2.19 1.84 12.25
C HIS A 52 2.83 0.46 12.44
N TYR A 53 2.16 -0.60 11.98
CA TYR A 53 2.77 -1.92 12.01
C TYR A 53 3.88 -1.96 10.96
N PRO A 54 5.10 -2.39 11.32
CA PRO A 54 6.22 -2.41 10.38
C PRO A 54 5.96 -3.40 9.24
N TYR A 55 6.39 -3.02 8.04
CA TYR A 55 6.36 -3.87 6.85
C TYR A 55 7.77 -4.29 6.43
N GLY A 56 7.84 -5.25 5.51
CA GLY A 56 9.10 -5.71 4.94
C GLY A 56 9.85 -6.78 5.76
N PRO A 57 10.92 -7.34 5.18
CA PRO A 57 11.58 -8.54 5.69
C PRO A 57 12.37 -8.33 6.98
N GLU A 58 12.71 -7.09 7.34
CA GLU A 58 13.44 -6.78 8.59
C GLU A 58 12.60 -7.10 9.84
N PHE A 59 11.27 -7.12 9.70
CA PHE A 59 10.35 -7.40 10.79
C PHE A 59 9.44 -8.61 10.51
N ASN A 60 8.95 -8.78 9.27
CA ASN A 60 7.89 -9.74 8.95
C ASN A 60 8.37 -11.17 8.63
N VAL A 61 9.63 -11.51 8.91
CA VAL A 61 10.10 -12.90 8.89
C VAL A 61 9.89 -13.51 10.27
N VAL A 62 8.78 -14.22 10.45
CA VAL A 62 8.43 -14.90 11.70
C VAL A 62 9.03 -16.31 11.70
N GLY A 63 9.86 -16.61 12.72
CA GLY A 63 10.51 -17.92 12.91
C GLY A 63 9.72 -18.87 13.80
#